data_AF-A0A355V1X8-F1
#
_entry.id   AF-A0A355V1X8-F1
#
_cell.length_a   1.000
_cell.length_b   1.000
_cell.length_c   1.000
_cell.angle_alpha   90.00
_cell.angle_beta   90.00
_cell.angle_gamma   90.00
#
_symmetry.space_group_name_H-M   'P 1'
#
loop_
_entity.id
_entity.type
_entity.pdbx_description
1 polymer ?
#
loop_
_entity_poly.entity_id
_entity_poly.type
_entity_poly.pdbx_seq_one_letter_code
_entity_poly.pdbx_strand_id
1 'polypeptide(L)'
;MQESELKKYYGRLRNEAILKSTLWGLSAGFIAMFIVAFATWFTEFKGLFLTIGVFIGVAVAVSLLLYFLRFKPTEKEVAARLDRLGLEERLITMVELKGDDSYIATRQREDAREKLSAVGVSNLKFSISLTLVLLASIPAAFALGMTTVTGLSDYGVIPTVSAMIAEKERTDPDNRLNVVYEAGAGGEIFGETNQTLMRHDSTTPVVAVAKEGYRFYMWTDGCKTPSRYDTDITEDITFTARFIAMDKDEIDTRADGDEPNDQPKEDGNDQGDGGNGEGGPNGGGEYHEYNYVIDGVTYYRGVFDDYYAAAMEEMSQNGEMSDELRAFLEAYFNSIKN
;
A
#
# COMPACT_ATOMS: atom_id res chain seq x y z
N MET A 1 -11.23 60.26 34.19
CA MET A 1 -10.35 59.32 34.92
C MET A 1 -11.09 58.11 35.51
N GLN A 2 -12.40 58.20 35.82
CA GLN A 2 -13.16 57.11 36.46
C GLN A 2 -13.74 56.05 35.49
N GLU A 3 -14.12 56.40 34.26
CA GLU A 3 -14.58 55.39 33.27
C GLU A 3 -13.50 54.39 32.85
N SER A 4 -12.23 54.81 32.88
CA SER A 4 -11.10 53.93 32.55
C SER A 4 -10.90 52.83 33.60
N GLU A 5 -11.31 53.05 34.86
CA GLU A 5 -11.17 52.03 35.91
C GLU A 5 -12.15 50.88 35.68
N LEU A 6 -13.45 51.16 35.47
CA LEU A 6 -14.46 50.14 35.12
C LEU A 6 -14.01 49.26 33.94
N LYS A 7 -13.49 49.89 32.88
CA LYS A 7 -12.99 49.17 31.71
C LYS A 7 -11.87 48.17 32.03
N LYS A 8 -11.01 48.46 33.03
CA LYS A 8 -9.97 47.51 33.49
C LYS A 8 -10.59 46.29 34.17
N TYR A 9 -11.60 46.48 35.00
CA TYR A 9 -12.34 45.40 35.65
C TYR A 9 -13.03 44.48 34.64
N TYR A 10 -13.79 45.07 33.70
CA TYR A 10 -14.40 44.35 32.58
C TYR A 10 -13.34 43.59 31.75
N GLY A 11 -12.22 44.25 31.45
CA GLY A 11 -11.11 43.64 30.72
C GLY A 11 -10.54 42.41 31.41
N ARG A 12 -10.37 42.43 32.74
CA ARG A 12 -9.88 41.27 33.49
C ARG A 12 -10.85 40.08 33.46
N LEU A 13 -12.14 40.30 33.68
CA LEU A 13 -13.13 39.22 33.61
C LEU A 13 -13.27 38.68 32.18
N ARG A 14 -13.15 39.54 31.17
CA ARG A 14 -13.09 39.12 29.76
C ARG A 14 -11.87 38.24 29.50
N ASN A 15 -10.70 38.61 30.01
CA ASN A 15 -9.50 37.79 29.85
C ASN A 15 -9.65 36.43 30.54
N GLU A 16 -10.32 36.36 31.70
CA GLU A 16 -10.66 35.09 32.35
C GLU A 16 -11.55 34.21 31.47
N ALA A 17 -12.59 34.80 30.87
CA ALA A 17 -13.48 34.10 29.95
C ALA A 17 -12.75 33.58 28.70
N ILE A 18 -11.91 34.41 28.11
CA ILE A 18 -11.05 34.02 26.98
C ILE A 18 -10.18 32.85 27.40
N LEU A 19 -9.49 32.93 28.54
CA LEU A 19 -8.61 31.86 29.02
C LEU A 19 -9.35 30.52 29.24
N LYS A 20 -10.57 30.56 29.77
CA LYS A 20 -11.42 29.36 29.94
C LYS A 20 -11.80 28.75 28.59
N SER A 21 -12.21 29.59 27.64
CA SER A 21 -12.56 29.13 26.29
C SER A 21 -11.36 28.60 25.50
N THR A 22 -10.17 29.18 25.70
CA THR A 22 -8.92 28.69 25.09
C THR A 22 -8.50 27.36 25.66
N LEU A 23 -8.64 27.14 26.98
CA LEU A 23 -8.31 25.86 27.59
C LEU A 23 -9.22 24.72 27.11
N TRP A 24 -10.53 24.98 26.98
CA TRP A 24 -11.45 24.01 26.37
C TRP A 24 -11.13 23.75 24.89
N GLY A 25 -10.84 24.80 24.12
CA GLY A 25 -10.47 24.63 22.72
C GLY A 25 -9.18 23.85 22.54
N LEU A 26 -8.15 24.13 23.33
CA LEU A 26 -6.91 23.36 23.33
C LEU A 26 -7.15 21.88 23.65
N SER A 27 -7.97 21.58 24.65
CA SER A 27 -8.34 20.21 24.99
C SER A 27 -9.00 19.48 23.80
N ALA A 28 -10.04 20.09 23.21
CA ALA A 28 -10.71 19.52 22.04
C ALA A 28 -9.76 19.38 20.84
N GLY A 29 -8.88 20.36 20.63
CA GLY A 29 -7.83 20.33 19.61
C GLY A 29 -6.87 19.17 19.80
N PHE A 30 -6.35 18.94 21.00
CA PHE A 30 -5.44 17.82 21.27
C PHE A 30 -6.12 16.46 21.08
N ILE A 31 -7.39 16.34 21.46
CA ILE A 31 -8.16 15.10 21.22
C ILE A 31 -8.30 14.85 19.71
N ALA A 32 -8.68 15.87 18.93
CA ALA A 32 -8.78 15.75 17.48
C ALA A 32 -7.42 15.44 16.83
N MET A 33 -6.35 16.10 17.28
CA MET A 33 -4.98 15.85 16.85
C MET A 33 -4.57 14.40 17.08
N PHE A 34 -4.84 13.85 18.27
CA PHE A 34 -4.55 12.45 18.59
C PHE A 34 -5.29 11.49 17.66
N ILE A 35 -6.61 11.70 17.46
CA ILE A 35 -7.43 10.82 16.62
C ILE A 35 -6.92 10.82 15.18
N VAL A 36 -6.63 12.00 14.62
CA VAL A 36 -6.13 12.11 13.25
C VAL A 36 -4.73 11.51 13.13
N ALA A 37 -3.83 11.79 14.08
CA ALA A 37 -2.48 11.22 14.08
C ALA A 37 -2.53 9.68 14.15
N PHE A 38 -3.37 9.16 15.04
CA PHE A 38 -3.61 7.73 15.16
C PHE A 38 -4.13 7.14 13.85
N ALA A 39 -5.16 7.74 13.25
CA ALA A 39 -5.73 7.26 11.99
C ALA A 39 -4.73 7.31 10.84
N THR A 40 -3.93 8.37 10.72
CA THR A 40 -2.94 8.49 9.64
C THR A 40 -1.83 7.45 9.75
N TRP A 41 -1.45 7.05 10.97
CA TRP A 41 -0.46 5.99 11.18
C TRP A 41 -0.93 4.59 10.72
N PHE A 42 -2.25 4.38 10.58
CA PHE A 42 -2.79 3.15 9.97
C PHE A 42 -2.67 3.13 8.44
N THR A 43 -2.38 4.27 7.83
CA THR A 43 -2.34 4.44 6.38
C THR A 43 -0.93 4.75 5.92
N GLU A 44 -0.65 4.62 4.62
CA GLU A 44 0.63 5.06 4.02
C GLU A 44 0.66 6.57 3.74
N PHE A 45 -0.36 7.30 4.16
CA PHE A 45 -0.50 8.73 3.93
C PHE A 45 0.37 9.54 4.90
N LYS A 46 1.14 10.49 4.37
CA LYS A 46 1.99 11.41 5.15
C LYS A 46 1.14 12.42 5.94
N GLY A 47 0.81 12.07 7.18
CA GLY A 47 -0.21 12.72 7.99
C GLY A 47 0.23 13.96 8.77
N LEU A 48 1.53 14.26 8.89
CA LEU A 48 2.03 15.25 9.85
C LEU A 48 1.44 16.67 9.68
N PHE A 49 1.34 17.19 8.46
CA PHE A 49 0.77 18.53 8.27
C PHE A 49 -0.74 18.57 8.50
N LEU A 50 -1.44 17.47 8.20
CA LEU A 50 -2.87 17.33 8.45
C LEU A 50 -3.17 17.37 9.94
N THR A 51 -2.39 16.66 10.77
CA THR A 51 -2.61 16.62 12.23
C THR A 51 -2.43 18.00 12.87
N ILE A 52 -1.39 18.74 12.49
CA ILE A 52 -1.13 20.12 12.95
C ILE A 52 -2.26 21.05 12.49
N GLY A 53 -2.68 20.94 11.24
CA GLY A 53 -3.78 21.74 10.68
C GLY A 53 -5.10 21.52 11.43
N VAL A 54 -5.45 20.26 11.71
CA VAL A 54 -6.65 19.90 12.47
C VAL A 54 -6.59 20.40 13.91
N PHE A 55 -5.43 20.28 14.58
CA PHE A 55 -5.24 20.83 15.92
C PHE A 55 -5.57 22.32 15.98
N ILE A 56 -4.95 23.12 15.10
CA ILE A 56 -5.14 24.57 15.07
C ILE A 56 -6.59 24.91 14.73
N GLY A 57 -7.15 24.29 13.70
CA GLY A 57 -8.51 24.54 13.25
C GLY A 57 -9.54 24.25 14.33
N VAL A 58 -9.47 23.07 14.96
CA VAL A 58 -10.41 22.67 16.03
C VAL A 58 -10.21 23.54 17.28
N ALA A 59 -8.97 23.79 17.70
CA ALA A 59 -8.71 24.60 18.89
C ALA A 59 -9.28 26.02 18.73
N VAL A 60 -9.03 26.68 17.60
CA VAL A 60 -9.55 28.02 17.33
C VAL A 60 -11.07 28.01 17.23
N ALA A 61 -11.65 27.08 16.46
CA ALA A 61 -13.09 27.01 16.27
C ALA A 61 -13.85 26.79 17.59
N VAL A 62 -13.41 25.83 18.41
CA VAL A 62 -14.04 25.52 19.70
C VAL A 62 -13.84 26.67 20.69
N SER A 63 -12.66 27.30 20.74
CA SER A 63 -12.43 28.47 21.59
C SER A 63 -13.35 29.63 21.25
N LEU A 64 -13.51 29.97 19.97
CA LEU A 64 -14.41 31.03 19.54
C LEU A 64 -15.86 30.69 19.87
N LEU A 65 -16.30 29.47 19.55
CA LEU A 65 -17.65 29.01 19.82
C LEU A 65 -17.99 29.07 21.31
N LEU A 66 -17.12 28.54 22.17
CA LEU A 66 -17.35 28.54 23.63
C LEU A 66 -17.23 29.94 24.24
N TYR A 67 -16.36 30.80 23.70
CA TYR A 67 -16.33 32.19 24.11
C TYR A 67 -17.68 32.85 23.86
N PHE A 68 -18.18 32.82 22.63
CA PHE A 68 -19.42 33.52 22.27
C PHE A 68 -20.67 32.89 22.87
N LEU A 69 -20.75 31.55 22.99
CA LEU A 69 -21.94 30.87 23.46
C LEU A 69 -22.02 30.70 24.98
N ARG A 70 -20.88 30.62 25.68
CA ARG A 70 -20.89 30.18 27.08
C ARG A 70 -20.11 31.06 28.05
N PHE A 71 -19.01 31.65 27.62
CA PHE A 71 -18.10 32.36 28.53
C PHE A 71 -18.12 33.87 28.40
N LYS A 72 -18.68 34.43 27.31
CA LYS A 72 -18.76 35.88 27.09
C LYS A 72 -19.50 36.53 28.28
N PRO A 73 -18.81 37.34 29.10
CA PRO A 73 -19.40 37.89 30.31
C PRO A 73 -20.37 39.02 29.93
N THR A 74 -21.57 38.99 30.51
CA THR A 74 -22.55 40.08 30.37
C THR A 74 -22.27 41.21 31.35
N GLU A 75 -22.74 42.43 31.05
CA GLU A 75 -22.50 43.59 31.94
C GLU A 75 -23.10 43.37 33.35
N LYS A 76 -24.29 42.76 33.42
CA LYS A 76 -24.94 42.41 34.69
C LYS A 76 -24.16 41.37 35.49
N GLU A 77 -23.64 40.32 34.86
CA GLU A 77 -22.85 39.29 35.55
C GLU A 77 -21.53 39.85 36.09
N VAL A 78 -20.88 40.74 35.33
CA VAL A 78 -19.65 41.40 35.77
C VAL A 78 -19.94 42.30 36.97
N ALA A 79 -20.99 43.13 36.89
CA ALA A 79 -21.43 43.97 38.00
C ALA A 79 -21.75 43.13 39.25
N ALA A 80 -22.54 42.06 39.11
CA ALA A 80 -22.88 41.17 40.21
C ALA A 80 -21.66 40.49 40.83
N ARG A 81 -20.67 40.09 40.02
CA ARG A 81 -19.43 39.47 40.53
C ARG A 81 -18.53 40.49 41.23
N LEU A 82 -18.52 41.73 40.77
CA LEU A 82 -17.81 42.82 41.44
C LEU A 82 -18.50 43.21 42.75
N ASP A 83 -19.83 43.26 42.79
CA ASP A 83 -20.59 43.61 44.01
C ASP A 83 -20.33 42.64 45.17
N ARG A 84 -20.02 41.37 44.88
CA ARG A 84 -19.58 40.37 45.86
C ARG A 84 -18.28 40.74 46.58
N LEU A 85 -17.54 41.75 46.10
CA LEU A 85 -16.35 42.29 46.76
C LEU A 85 -16.69 43.39 47.79
N GLY A 86 -17.98 43.53 48.16
CA GLY A 86 -18.44 44.43 49.20
C GLY A 86 -18.98 45.77 48.69
N LEU A 87 -19.48 45.84 47.46
CA LEU A 87 -20.09 47.08 46.94
C LEU A 87 -21.60 47.19 47.18
N GLU A 88 -22.24 46.19 47.81
CA GLU A 88 -23.66 46.22 48.21
C GLU A 88 -24.62 46.55 47.04
N GLU A 89 -24.51 45.82 45.93
CA GLU A 89 -25.38 45.95 44.74
C GLU A 89 -25.31 47.29 43.98
N ARG A 90 -24.36 48.16 44.34
CA ARG A 90 -24.18 49.46 43.69
C ARG A 90 -23.83 49.32 42.20
N LEU A 91 -23.07 48.30 41.80
CA LEU A 91 -22.70 48.14 40.40
C LEU A 91 -23.84 47.55 39.57
N ILE A 92 -24.62 46.63 40.12
CA ILE A 92 -25.85 46.15 39.47
C ILE A 92 -26.78 47.34 39.21
N THR A 93 -27.04 48.14 40.24
CA THR A 93 -27.89 49.34 40.14
C THR A 93 -27.35 50.32 39.10
N MET A 94 -26.04 50.56 39.09
CA MET A 94 -25.37 51.39 38.10
C MET A 94 -25.55 50.88 36.65
N VAL A 95 -25.54 49.56 36.44
CA VAL A 95 -25.77 48.94 35.12
C VAL A 95 -27.25 49.05 34.71
N GLU A 96 -28.18 48.94 35.66
CA GLU A 96 -29.62 49.10 35.38
C GLU A 96 -29.99 50.53 35.00
N LEU A 97 -29.33 51.52 35.61
CA LEU A 97 -29.53 52.95 35.35
C LEU A 97 -28.66 53.50 34.21
N LYS A 98 -28.01 52.65 33.40
CA LYS A 98 -27.07 53.06 32.35
C LYS A 98 -27.68 54.01 31.31
N GLY A 99 -29.01 54.01 31.14
CA GLY A 99 -29.74 54.90 30.23
C GLY A 99 -30.68 55.91 30.91
N ASP A 100 -30.62 56.07 32.23
CA ASP A 100 -31.39 57.09 32.95
C ASP A 100 -30.49 58.29 33.26
N ASP A 101 -30.90 59.47 32.77
CA ASP A 101 -30.19 60.75 32.95
C ASP A 101 -30.77 61.58 34.11
N SER A 102 -31.66 61.00 34.91
CA SER A 102 -32.12 61.63 36.15
C SER A 102 -30.95 61.98 37.06
N TYR A 103 -31.09 63.07 37.82
CA TYR A 103 -30.06 63.51 38.77
C TYR A 103 -29.70 62.40 39.77
N ILE A 104 -30.71 61.67 40.26
CA ILE A 104 -30.54 60.57 41.20
C ILE A 104 -29.76 59.41 40.56
N ALA A 105 -30.09 59.03 39.32
CA ALA A 105 -29.36 57.97 38.61
C ALA A 105 -27.90 58.33 38.37
N THR A 106 -27.62 59.57 37.95
CA THR A 106 -26.25 60.05 37.77
C THR A 106 -25.47 60.02 39.08
N ARG A 107 -26.09 60.45 40.18
CA ARG A 107 -25.44 60.44 41.49
C ARG A 107 -25.15 59.02 42.00
N GLN A 108 -26.05 58.07 41.78
CA GLN A 108 -25.84 56.67 42.15
C GLN A 108 -24.72 56.01 41.31
N ARG A 109 -24.62 56.34 40.01
CA ARG A 109 -23.52 55.88 39.16
C ARG A 109 -22.17 56.44 39.62
N GLU A 110 -22.12 57.69 40.09
CA GLU A 110 -20.92 58.30 40.67
C GLU A 110 -20.49 57.61 41.97
N ASP A 111 -21.44 57.40 42.92
CA ASP A 111 -21.18 56.69 44.19
C ASP A 111 -20.64 55.27 43.95
N ALA A 112 -21.26 54.52 43.04
CA ALA A 112 -20.83 53.18 42.66
C ALA A 112 -19.39 53.15 42.11
N ARG A 113 -19.02 54.14 41.29
CA ARG A 113 -17.67 54.28 40.71
C ARG A 113 -16.63 54.61 41.78
N GLU A 114 -16.97 55.51 42.70
CA GLU A 114 -16.09 55.89 43.81
C GLU A 114 -15.79 54.69 44.71
N LYS A 115 -16.83 53.95 45.13
CA LYS A 115 -16.66 52.73 45.94
C LYS A 115 -15.89 51.64 45.19
N LEU A 116 -16.10 51.49 43.88
CA LEU A 116 -15.33 50.53 43.08
C LEU A 116 -13.83 50.86 43.04
N SER A 117 -13.49 52.15 42.94
CA SER A 117 -12.08 52.56 42.95
C SER A 117 -11.39 52.25 44.29
N ALA A 118 -12.13 52.23 45.40
CA ALA A 118 -11.61 51.88 46.72
C ALA A 118 -11.34 50.37 46.88
N VAL A 119 -12.10 49.51 46.20
CA VAL A 119 -11.93 48.04 46.27
C VAL A 119 -10.65 47.58 45.57
N GLY A 120 -10.13 48.31 44.57
CA GLY A 120 -8.88 48.00 43.90
C GLY A 120 -8.91 46.74 43.00
N VAL A 121 -8.25 46.81 41.84
CA VAL A 121 -8.37 45.75 40.81
C VAL A 121 -7.72 44.42 41.25
N SER A 122 -6.71 44.47 42.12
CA SER A 122 -5.95 43.32 42.63
C SER A 122 -6.79 42.32 43.43
N ASN A 123 -7.92 42.75 44.00
CA ASN A 123 -8.79 41.87 44.79
C ASN A 123 -9.61 40.88 43.95
N LEU A 124 -9.63 41.03 42.63
CA LEU A 124 -10.19 40.05 41.71
C LEU A 124 -9.22 38.92 41.43
N LYS A 125 -9.42 37.81 42.13
CA LYS A 125 -8.74 36.55 41.85
C LYS A 125 -9.36 35.84 40.64
N PHE A 126 -8.51 35.38 39.73
CA PHE A 126 -8.91 34.52 38.63
C PHE A 126 -9.41 33.17 39.17
N SER A 127 -10.52 32.68 38.65
CA SER A 127 -11.05 31.34 38.98
C SER A 127 -10.84 30.37 37.82
N ILE A 128 -9.64 29.83 37.67
CA ILE A 128 -9.37 28.73 36.73
C ILE A 128 -9.53 27.42 37.50
N SER A 129 -10.38 26.52 37.00
CA SER A 129 -10.54 25.21 37.62
C SER A 129 -9.32 24.34 37.33
N LEU A 130 -8.78 23.68 38.36
CA LEU A 130 -7.72 22.67 38.20
C LEU A 130 -8.16 21.56 37.23
N THR A 131 -9.43 21.17 37.26
CA THR A 131 -10.01 20.19 36.34
C THR A 131 -9.85 20.62 34.89
N LEU A 132 -9.97 21.93 34.61
CA LEU A 132 -9.84 22.47 33.25
C LEU A 132 -8.39 22.39 32.75
N VAL A 133 -7.44 22.63 33.65
CA VAL A 133 -6.00 22.52 33.34
C VAL A 133 -5.64 21.06 33.06
N LEU A 134 -6.09 20.14 33.92
CA LEU A 134 -5.86 18.70 33.74
C LEU A 134 -6.51 18.16 32.46
N LEU A 135 -7.72 18.63 32.13
CA LEU A 135 -8.43 18.28 30.91
C LEU A 135 -7.71 18.74 29.64
N ALA A 136 -6.92 19.81 29.71
CA ALA A 136 -6.08 20.25 28.60
C ALA A 136 -4.73 19.51 28.56
N SER A 137 -4.12 19.25 29.72
CA SER A 137 -2.76 18.68 29.79
C SER A 137 -2.71 17.18 29.49
N ILE A 138 -3.70 16.39 29.93
CA ILE A 138 -3.68 14.93 29.73
C ILE A 138 -3.75 14.58 28.24
N PRO A 139 -4.72 15.08 27.44
CA PRO A 139 -4.75 14.81 26.01
C PRO A 139 -3.53 15.34 25.27
N ALA A 140 -2.93 16.45 25.74
CA ALA A 140 -1.72 17.00 25.14
C ALA A 140 -0.56 16.01 25.17
N ALA A 141 -0.34 15.31 26.30
CA ALA A 141 0.73 14.32 26.41
C ALA A 141 0.56 13.19 25.39
N PHE A 142 -0.66 12.64 25.27
CA PHE A 142 -0.97 11.59 24.30
C PHE A 142 -0.88 12.08 22.86
N ALA A 143 -1.44 13.25 22.56
CA ALA A 143 -1.43 13.83 21.21
C ALA A 143 -0.01 14.10 20.71
N LEU A 144 0.86 14.66 21.57
CA LEU A 144 2.26 14.90 21.23
C LEU A 144 2.99 13.58 20.99
N GLY A 145 2.81 12.57 21.85
CA GLY A 145 3.40 11.24 21.66
C GLY A 145 2.95 10.57 20.35
N MET A 146 1.64 10.60 20.06
CA MET A 146 1.13 10.01 18.82
C MET A 146 1.58 10.76 17.58
N THR A 147 1.72 12.08 17.67
CA THR A 147 2.23 12.89 16.56
C THR A 147 3.70 12.62 16.31
N THR A 148 4.51 12.35 17.34
CA THR A 148 5.89 11.89 17.13
C THR A 148 5.96 10.54 16.44
N VAL A 149 5.07 9.60 16.79
CA VAL A 149 5.00 8.29 16.09
C VAL A 149 4.63 8.48 14.62
N THR A 150 3.61 9.29 14.35
CA THR A 150 3.18 9.60 12.98
C THR A 150 4.29 10.27 12.19
N GLY A 151 4.94 11.29 12.77
CA GLY A 151 6.05 11.97 12.12
C GLY A 151 7.23 11.04 11.81
N LEU A 152 7.64 10.21 12.77
CA LEU A 152 8.69 9.21 12.53
C LEU A 152 8.30 8.19 11.46
N SER A 153 7.01 7.86 11.36
CA SER A 153 6.51 6.98 10.31
C SER A 153 6.53 7.65 8.93
N ASP A 154 6.16 8.92 8.84
CA ASP A 154 6.25 9.71 7.59
C ASP A 154 7.69 9.80 7.05
N TYR A 155 8.69 9.74 7.94
CA TYR A 155 10.12 9.70 7.61
C TYR A 155 10.69 8.27 7.41
N GLY A 156 9.87 7.24 7.52
CA GLY A 156 10.27 5.84 7.34
C GLY A 156 11.11 5.25 8.48
N VAL A 157 11.18 5.90 9.64
CA VAL A 157 11.91 5.39 10.81
C VAL A 157 11.11 4.30 11.52
N ILE A 158 9.78 4.46 11.58
CA ILE A 158 8.86 3.50 12.19
C ILE A 158 7.87 3.03 11.11
N PRO A 159 7.60 1.72 10.97
CA PRO A 159 6.63 1.25 10.00
C PRO A 159 5.21 1.72 10.36
N THR A 160 4.39 1.94 9.33
CA THR A 160 2.94 2.14 9.50
C THR A 160 2.29 0.82 9.90
N VAL A 161 1.08 0.88 10.46
CA VAL A 161 0.35 -0.36 10.79
C VAL A 161 0.07 -1.17 9.52
N SER A 162 -0.25 -0.52 8.40
CA SER A 162 -0.42 -1.19 7.11
C SER A 162 0.83 -1.96 6.70
N ALA A 163 2.02 -1.35 6.85
CA ALA A 163 3.30 -2.01 6.56
C ALA A 163 3.56 -3.17 7.52
N MET A 164 3.25 -3.03 8.80
CA MET A 164 3.39 -4.13 9.78
C MET A 164 2.46 -5.31 9.44
N ILE A 165 1.24 -5.03 9.00
CA ILE A 165 0.28 -6.07 8.59
C ILE A 165 0.78 -6.77 7.32
N ALA A 166 1.21 -6.00 6.31
CA ALA A 166 1.75 -6.56 5.07
C ALA A 166 2.99 -7.42 5.33
N GLU A 167 3.87 -6.99 6.23
CA GLU A 167 5.04 -7.77 6.64
C GLU A 167 4.65 -9.06 7.36
N LYS A 168 3.67 -8.99 8.26
CA LYS A 168 3.15 -10.18 8.94
C LYS A 168 2.56 -11.18 7.95
N GLU A 169 1.80 -10.72 6.97
CA GLU A 169 1.20 -11.57 5.94
C GLU A 169 2.25 -12.24 5.05
N ARG A 170 3.37 -11.56 4.77
CA ARG A 170 4.51 -12.16 4.05
C ARG A 170 5.29 -13.18 4.89
N THR A 171 5.33 -12.98 6.21
CA THR A 171 6.12 -13.83 7.10
C THR A 171 5.30 -14.97 7.71
N ASP A 172 3.99 -15.02 7.42
CA ASP A 172 3.09 -16.06 7.90
C ASP A 172 3.47 -17.41 7.25
N PRO A 173 3.92 -18.41 8.02
CA PRO A 173 4.25 -19.73 7.49
C PRO A 173 3.05 -20.39 6.83
N ASP A 174 1.82 -20.09 7.27
CA ASP A 174 0.60 -20.63 6.65
C ASP A 174 0.30 -19.93 5.31
N ASN A 175 0.99 -18.86 4.93
CA ASN A 175 0.81 -18.19 3.65
C ASN A 175 1.92 -18.51 2.63
N ARG A 176 2.91 -19.30 3.04
CA ARG A 176 3.99 -19.78 2.17
C ARG A 176 3.69 -21.19 1.71
N LEU A 177 3.99 -21.47 0.45
CA LEU A 177 3.92 -22.81 -0.12
C LEU A 177 5.21 -23.16 -0.82
N ASN A 178 5.43 -24.44 -0.98
CA ASN A 178 6.62 -25.00 -1.60
C ASN A 178 6.27 -25.72 -2.91
N VAL A 179 6.90 -25.30 -4.00
CA VAL A 179 6.80 -25.95 -5.31
C VAL A 179 8.11 -26.63 -5.62
N VAL A 180 8.04 -27.93 -5.91
CA VAL A 180 9.21 -28.74 -6.22
C VAL A 180 9.11 -29.28 -7.64
N TYR A 181 10.15 -29.08 -8.44
CA TYR A 181 10.31 -29.66 -9.77
C TYR A 181 11.37 -30.75 -9.73
N GLU A 182 10.97 -31.98 -10.01
CA GLU A 182 11.84 -33.14 -10.00
C GLU A 182 12.05 -33.70 -11.41
N ALA A 183 13.26 -34.15 -11.71
CA ALA A 183 13.54 -34.89 -12.93
C ALA A 183 13.47 -36.40 -12.65
N GLY A 184 12.67 -37.12 -13.43
CA GLY A 184 12.72 -38.58 -13.49
C GLY A 184 14.01 -39.08 -14.13
N ALA A 185 14.21 -40.40 -14.11
CA ALA A 185 15.36 -41.03 -14.74
C ALA A 185 15.43 -40.69 -16.24
N GLY A 186 16.62 -40.30 -16.73
CA GLY A 186 16.83 -39.96 -18.14
C GLY A 186 16.75 -38.47 -18.49
N GLY A 187 16.66 -37.58 -17.50
CA GLY A 187 16.68 -36.13 -17.72
C GLY A 187 17.12 -35.33 -16.50
N GLU A 188 17.09 -34.01 -16.63
CA GLU A 188 17.39 -33.01 -15.59
C GLU A 188 16.41 -31.83 -15.71
N ILE A 189 16.24 -31.06 -14.63
CA ILE A 189 15.49 -29.81 -14.66
C ILE A 189 16.47 -28.65 -14.67
N PHE A 190 16.29 -27.73 -15.63
CA PHE A 190 17.01 -26.46 -15.70
C PHE A 190 16.13 -25.34 -15.14
N GLY A 191 16.66 -24.57 -14.18
CA GLY A 191 15.94 -23.54 -13.42
C GLY A 191 15.95 -23.80 -11.91
N GLU A 192 15.17 -23.02 -11.15
CA GLU A 192 15.04 -23.19 -9.70
C GLU A 192 14.07 -24.34 -9.38
N THR A 193 14.62 -25.48 -8.91
CA THR A 193 13.85 -26.71 -8.68
C THR A 193 13.06 -26.73 -7.39
N ASN A 194 13.38 -25.88 -6.42
CA ASN A 194 12.66 -25.75 -5.18
C ASN A 194 12.37 -24.27 -4.96
N GLN A 195 11.10 -23.89 -5.08
CA GLN A 195 10.67 -22.51 -5.03
C GLN A 195 9.70 -22.33 -3.87
N THR A 196 10.02 -21.40 -2.97
CA THR A 196 9.11 -20.98 -1.90
C THR A 196 8.45 -19.67 -2.27
N LEU A 197 7.12 -19.70 -2.45
CA LEU A 197 6.33 -18.53 -2.84
C LEU A 197 5.15 -18.30 -1.89
N MET A 198 4.53 -17.12 -1.99
CA MET A 198 3.26 -16.86 -1.31
C MET A 198 2.13 -17.60 -2.03
N ARG A 199 1.05 -17.93 -1.32
CA ARG A 199 -0.18 -18.40 -2.00
C ARG A 199 -0.59 -17.41 -3.08
N HIS A 200 -1.05 -17.96 -4.21
CA HIS A 200 -1.49 -17.22 -5.40
C HIS A 200 -0.39 -16.51 -6.20
N ASP A 201 0.88 -16.60 -5.77
CA ASP A 201 1.99 -16.06 -6.54
C ASP A 201 2.35 -16.98 -7.72
N SER A 202 3.26 -16.51 -8.58
CA SER A 202 3.72 -17.27 -9.75
C SER A 202 5.13 -17.84 -9.55
N THR A 203 5.40 -19.00 -10.14
CA THR A 203 6.73 -19.63 -10.11
C THR A 203 7.70 -18.95 -11.08
N THR A 204 9.00 -19.13 -10.86
CA THR A 204 10.01 -18.86 -11.88
C THR A 204 10.01 -19.99 -12.92
N PRO A 205 10.23 -19.69 -14.21
CA PRO A 205 10.13 -20.69 -15.26
C PRO A 205 11.21 -21.76 -15.14
N VAL A 206 10.84 -23.02 -15.40
CA VAL A 206 11.74 -24.17 -15.44
C VAL A 206 11.60 -24.95 -16.74
N VAL A 207 12.62 -25.72 -17.11
CA VAL A 207 12.61 -26.55 -18.33
C VAL A 207 13.13 -27.96 -18.02
N ALA A 208 12.37 -28.98 -18.40
CA ALA A 208 12.80 -30.37 -18.35
C ALA A 208 13.64 -30.72 -19.58
N VAL A 209 14.90 -31.06 -19.38
CA VAL A 209 15.88 -31.37 -20.43
C VAL A 209 16.20 -32.87 -20.39
N ALA A 210 16.04 -33.56 -21.52
CA ALA A 210 16.36 -34.98 -21.62
C ALA A 210 17.87 -35.21 -21.74
N LYS A 211 18.37 -36.31 -21.16
CA LYS A 211 19.74 -36.79 -21.38
C LYS A 211 19.82 -37.56 -22.69
N GLU A 212 21.05 -37.75 -23.19
CA GLU A 212 21.32 -38.54 -24.39
C GLU A 212 20.63 -39.91 -24.35
N GLY A 213 19.95 -40.27 -25.43
CA GLY A 213 19.19 -41.52 -25.55
C GLY A 213 17.82 -41.50 -24.85
N TYR A 214 17.36 -40.34 -24.39
CA TYR A 214 16.02 -40.16 -23.82
C TYR A 214 15.28 -39.01 -24.51
N ARG A 215 13.95 -39.00 -24.40
CA ARG A 215 13.10 -37.85 -24.72
C ARG A 215 12.19 -37.51 -23.55
N PHE A 216 11.86 -36.22 -23.41
CA PHE A 216 10.82 -35.78 -22.49
C PHE A 216 9.47 -36.36 -22.94
N TYR A 217 8.71 -36.91 -21.99
CA TYR A 217 7.39 -37.49 -22.24
C TYR A 217 6.28 -36.57 -21.75
N MET A 218 6.22 -36.31 -20.44
CA MET A 218 5.25 -35.41 -19.80
C MET A 218 5.60 -35.18 -18.33
N TRP A 219 4.99 -34.17 -17.72
CA TRP A 219 4.94 -33.99 -16.28
C TRP A 219 3.87 -34.86 -15.61
N THR A 220 3.96 -35.04 -14.29
CA THR A 220 3.03 -35.88 -13.49
C THR A 220 1.58 -35.44 -13.53
N ASP A 221 1.32 -34.15 -13.75
CA ASP A 221 -0.01 -33.55 -13.89
C ASP A 221 -0.54 -33.59 -15.33
N GLY A 222 0.22 -34.17 -16.27
CA GLY A 222 -0.16 -34.32 -17.67
C GLY A 222 0.29 -33.18 -18.59
N CYS A 223 1.01 -32.16 -18.09
CA CYS A 223 1.58 -31.14 -18.95
C CYS A 223 2.59 -31.75 -19.93
N LYS A 224 2.37 -31.53 -21.23
CA LYS A 224 3.22 -32.07 -22.33
C LYS A 224 4.31 -31.10 -22.78
N THR A 225 4.32 -29.89 -22.25
CA THR A 225 5.33 -28.89 -22.55
C THR A 225 6.52 -29.09 -21.60
N PRO A 226 7.77 -29.20 -22.11
CA PRO A 226 8.94 -29.37 -21.26
C PRO A 226 9.26 -28.11 -20.43
N SER A 227 8.92 -26.92 -20.94
CA SER A 227 8.96 -25.67 -20.17
C SER A 227 7.69 -25.50 -19.35
N ARG A 228 7.83 -25.01 -18.10
CA ARG A 228 6.74 -24.71 -17.19
C ARG A 228 6.88 -23.35 -16.55
N TYR A 229 5.73 -22.73 -16.33
CA TYR A 229 5.50 -21.53 -15.53
C TYR A 229 4.10 -21.69 -14.94
N ASP A 230 4.00 -21.71 -13.62
CA ASP A 230 2.80 -22.08 -12.90
C ASP A 230 2.33 -20.86 -12.07
N THR A 231 1.05 -20.54 -12.19
CA THR A 231 0.42 -19.37 -11.53
C THR A 231 -0.70 -19.83 -10.63
N ASP A 232 -1.06 -19.00 -9.64
CA ASP A 232 -2.22 -19.24 -8.77
C ASP A 232 -2.14 -20.56 -7.98
N ILE A 233 -0.93 -20.87 -7.48
CA ILE A 233 -0.71 -22.08 -6.70
C ILE A 233 -1.26 -21.87 -5.29
N THR A 234 -2.06 -22.83 -4.81
CA THR A 234 -2.78 -22.71 -3.54
C THR A 234 -2.25 -23.64 -2.45
N GLU A 235 -1.45 -24.65 -2.80
CA GLU A 235 -0.92 -25.67 -1.89
C GLU A 235 0.47 -26.14 -2.32
N ASP A 236 1.17 -26.83 -1.42
CA ASP A 236 2.46 -27.45 -1.73
C ASP A 236 2.30 -28.50 -2.83
N ILE A 237 3.13 -28.42 -3.87
CA ILE A 237 3.00 -29.31 -5.02
C ILE A 237 4.37 -29.73 -5.56
N THR A 238 4.45 -30.99 -5.99
CA THR A 238 5.62 -31.54 -6.66
C THR A 238 5.26 -31.94 -8.08
N PHE A 239 5.95 -31.36 -9.06
CA PHE A 239 5.88 -31.73 -10.46
C PHE A 239 7.09 -32.59 -10.82
N THR A 240 6.87 -33.81 -11.32
CA THR A 240 7.97 -34.68 -11.76
C THR A 240 7.94 -34.84 -13.28
N ALA A 241 9.03 -34.48 -13.95
CA ALA A 241 9.22 -34.70 -15.37
C ALA A 241 9.52 -36.17 -15.65
N ARG A 242 8.79 -36.79 -16.58
CA ARG A 242 9.03 -38.17 -17.01
C ARG A 242 9.74 -38.17 -18.36
N PHE A 243 10.77 -39.01 -18.46
CA PHE A 243 11.54 -39.23 -19.67
C PHE A 243 11.42 -40.69 -20.09
N ILE A 244 11.50 -40.96 -21.39
CA ILE A 244 11.47 -42.31 -21.97
C ILE A 244 12.71 -42.52 -22.84
N ALA A 245 13.30 -43.70 -22.76
CA ALA A 245 14.44 -44.07 -23.59
C ALA A 245 14.01 -44.11 -25.07
N MET A 246 14.90 -43.64 -25.94
CA MET A 246 14.77 -43.75 -27.38
C MET A 246 15.43 -45.07 -27.82
N ASP A 247 14.73 -45.87 -28.63
CA ASP A 247 15.31 -47.11 -29.16
C ASP A 247 16.44 -46.76 -30.17
N LYS A 248 17.56 -47.47 -30.05
CA LYS A 248 18.78 -47.21 -30.86
C LYS A 248 18.59 -47.38 -32.36
N ASP A 249 17.52 -48.03 -32.78
CA ASP A 249 17.23 -48.33 -34.19
C ASP A 249 16.67 -47.11 -34.97
N GLU A 250 16.28 -46.03 -34.26
CA GLU A 250 15.88 -44.74 -34.88
C GLU A 250 17.05 -43.74 -35.01
N ILE A 251 18.19 -43.99 -34.37
CA ILE A 251 19.36 -43.10 -34.40
C ILE A 251 20.25 -43.37 -35.63
N ASP A 252 20.24 -44.60 -36.15
CA ASP A 252 21.16 -45.05 -37.22
C ASP A 252 20.62 -44.86 -38.65
N THR A 253 19.33 -44.56 -38.82
CA THR A 253 18.70 -44.46 -40.16
C THR A 253 18.76 -43.08 -40.82
N ARG A 254 19.43 -42.09 -40.21
CA ARG A 254 19.59 -40.75 -40.82
C ARG A 254 21.06 -40.31 -40.98
N ALA A 255 22.01 -41.22 -40.75
CA ALA A 255 23.44 -40.92 -40.86
C ALA A 255 24.06 -41.32 -42.20
N ASP A 256 23.34 -42.01 -43.09
CA ASP A 256 23.84 -42.34 -44.43
C ASP A 256 23.10 -41.54 -45.50
N GLY A 257 23.86 -40.84 -46.32
CA GLY A 257 23.37 -39.88 -47.29
C GLY A 257 22.63 -40.57 -48.44
N ASP A 258 21.34 -40.31 -48.55
CA ASP A 258 20.62 -40.53 -49.79
C ASP A 258 20.87 -39.34 -50.72
N GLU A 259 21.84 -39.51 -51.63
CA GLU A 259 21.92 -38.70 -52.85
C GLU A 259 20.59 -38.84 -53.62
N PRO A 260 19.93 -37.73 -54.02
CA PRO A 260 18.74 -37.82 -54.84
C PRO A 260 19.15 -38.19 -56.27
N ASN A 261 19.03 -39.47 -56.62
CA ASN A 261 19.11 -39.93 -58.00
C ASN A 261 17.74 -39.82 -58.68
N ASP A 262 17.35 -38.59 -59.01
CA ASP A 262 16.19 -38.33 -59.85
C ASP A 262 16.62 -38.20 -61.32
N GLN A 263 16.57 -39.32 -62.04
CA GLN A 263 16.30 -39.28 -63.48
C GLN A 263 14.81 -38.90 -63.67
N PRO A 264 14.48 -37.89 -64.49
CA PRO A 264 13.10 -37.53 -64.72
C PRO A 264 12.43 -38.57 -65.62
N LYS A 265 11.30 -39.15 -65.17
CA LYS A 265 10.40 -39.90 -66.05
C LYS A 265 9.25 -39.01 -66.50
N GLU A 266 9.08 -39.01 -67.82
CA GLU A 266 8.11 -38.31 -68.64
C GLU A 266 6.65 -38.64 -68.30
N ASP A 267 5.79 -37.66 -68.59
CA ASP A 267 4.33 -37.69 -68.58
C ASP A 267 3.71 -38.87 -69.34
N GLY A 268 2.61 -39.40 -68.81
CA GLY A 268 1.72 -40.30 -69.55
C GLY A 268 0.50 -40.74 -68.74
N ASN A 269 -0.66 -40.16 -69.05
CA ASN A 269 -2.00 -40.63 -68.69
C ASN A 269 -2.21 -42.13 -68.98
N ASP A 270 -2.90 -42.85 -68.08
CA ASP A 270 -4.04 -43.70 -68.50
C ASP A 270 -4.94 -44.13 -67.30
N GLN A 271 -6.13 -44.61 -67.65
CA GLN A 271 -7.38 -44.65 -66.89
C GLN A 271 -7.83 -46.09 -66.57
N GLY A 272 -8.54 -46.28 -65.44
CA GLY A 272 -9.31 -47.49 -65.05
C GLY A 272 -8.55 -48.49 -64.15
N ASP A 273 -9.14 -49.34 -63.31
CA ASP A 273 -10.52 -49.70 -62.92
C ASP A 273 -10.42 -50.61 -61.67
N GLY A 274 -11.44 -50.58 -60.79
CA GLY A 274 -11.96 -51.70 -59.98
C GLY A 274 -11.12 -52.41 -58.90
N GLY A 275 -11.63 -52.40 -57.66
CA GLY A 275 -11.56 -53.61 -56.79
C GLY A 275 -11.41 -53.42 -55.27
N ASN A 276 -12.56 -53.33 -54.58
CA ASN A 276 -12.89 -53.66 -53.18
C ASN A 276 -11.83 -54.16 -52.16
N GLY A 277 -11.92 -53.64 -50.93
CA GLY A 277 -11.49 -54.33 -49.70
C GLY A 277 -11.73 -53.50 -48.43
N GLU A 278 -12.69 -53.92 -47.61
CA GLU A 278 -13.15 -53.28 -46.36
C GLU A 278 -12.10 -53.26 -45.23
N GLY A 279 -12.13 -52.21 -44.39
CA GLY A 279 -11.43 -52.16 -43.10
C GLY A 279 -11.65 -50.82 -42.40
N GLY A 280 -12.24 -50.84 -41.19
CA GLY A 280 -12.77 -49.68 -40.45
C GLY A 280 -11.75 -48.61 -40.03
N PRO A 281 -12.22 -47.49 -39.45
CA PRO A 281 -11.45 -46.26 -39.38
C PRO A 281 -10.34 -46.33 -38.33
N ASN A 282 -9.10 -46.46 -38.81
CA ASN A 282 -7.91 -46.05 -38.07
C ASN A 282 -7.94 -44.52 -37.93
N GLY A 283 -8.46 -44.02 -36.81
CA GLY A 283 -8.24 -42.65 -36.34
C GLY A 283 -6.82 -42.53 -35.78
N GLY A 284 -5.82 -42.55 -36.67
CA GLY A 284 -4.45 -42.21 -36.32
C GLY A 284 -4.36 -40.71 -36.03
N GLY A 285 -4.18 -40.36 -34.74
CA GLY A 285 -3.76 -39.02 -34.37
C GLY A 285 -2.37 -38.77 -34.94
N GLU A 286 -2.26 -37.72 -35.75
CA GLU A 286 -1.01 -37.29 -36.38
C GLU A 286 0.02 -36.96 -35.28
N TYR A 287 1.15 -37.67 -35.31
CA TYR A 287 2.27 -37.38 -34.42
C TYR A 287 3.02 -36.17 -34.99
N HIS A 288 2.91 -35.01 -34.34
CA HIS A 288 3.78 -33.88 -34.66
C HIS A 288 5.11 -34.05 -33.92
N GLU A 289 6.15 -34.36 -34.68
CA GLU A 289 7.54 -34.42 -34.25
C GLU A 289 8.04 -32.98 -34.04
N TYR A 290 8.28 -32.56 -32.79
CA TYR A 290 8.66 -31.18 -32.43
C TYR A 290 10.10 -30.79 -32.85
N ASN A 291 10.74 -31.57 -33.71
CA ASN A 291 12.08 -31.31 -34.25
C ASN A 291 12.05 -30.67 -35.66
N TYR A 292 10.89 -30.21 -36.12
CA TYR A 292 10.73 -29.44 -37.36
C TYR A 292 10.17 -28.05 -37.12
N VAL A 293 10.62 -27.08 -37.92
CA VAL A 293 10.00 -25.75 -38.04
C VAL A 293 8.54 -25.93 -38.50
N ILE A 294 7.70 -24.91 -38.29
CA ILE A 294 6.24 -24.93 -38.56
C ILE A 294 5.87 -25.41 -39.99
N ASP A 295 6.81 -25.42 -40.93
CA ASP A 295 6.65 -25.95 -42.28
C ASP A 295 6.60 -27.49 -42.38
N GLY A 296 6.96 -28.21 -41.31
CA GLY A 296 6.92 -29.68 -41.24
C GLY A 296 7.97 -30.39 -42.09
N VAL A 297 8.89 -29.65 -42.72
CA VAL A 297 9.94 -30.20 -43.61
C VAL A 297 11.33 -29.75 -43.18
N THR A 298 11.47 -28.60 -42.53
CA THR A 298 12.76 -28.06 -42.12
C THR A 298 13.13 -28.54 -40.74
N TYR A 299 14.15 -29.39 -40.66
CA TYR A 299 14.65 -29.93 -39.39
C TYR A 299 15.33 -28.81 -38.58
N TYR A 300 14.94 -28.63 -37.31
CA TYR A 300 15.42 -27.53 -36.46
C TYR A 300 16.95 -27.44 -36.47
N ARG A 301 17.66 -28.57 -36.37
CA ARG A 301 19.14 -28.62 -36.33
C ARG A 301 19.83 -28.02 -37.56
N GLY A 302 19.17 -28.02 -38.72
CA GLY A 302 19.73 -27.51 -39.99
C GLY A 302 19.65 -26.00 -40.15
N VAL A 303 18.69 -25.35 -39.49
CA VAL A 303 18.46 -23.89 -39.54
C VAL A 303 18.73 -23.19 -38.22
N PHE A 304 18.97 -23.96 -37.17
CA PHE A 304 19.17 -23.51 -35.80
C PHE A 304 20.25 -22.42 -35.67
N ASP A 305 21.40 -22.60 -36.33
CA ASP A 305 22.51 -21.64 -36.21
C ASP A 305 22.16 -20.28 -36.83
N ASP A 306 21.36 -20.26 -37.89
CA ASP A 306 20.92 -19.03 -38.56
C ASP A 306 19.86 -18.28 -37.72
N TYR A 307 18.89 -19.00 -37.15
CA TYR A 307 17.87 -18.42 -36.27
C TYR A 307 18.46 -17.93 -34.94
N TYR A 308 19.43 -18.66 -34.38
CA TYR A 308 20.16 -18.25 -33.20
C TYR A 308 20.94 -16.95 -33.44
N ALA A 309 21.65 -16.86 -34.56
CA ALA A 309 22.38 -15.65 -34.94
C ALA A 309 21.44 -14.44 -35.12
N ALA A 310 20.30 -14.63 -35.80
CA ALA A 310 19.31 -13.59 -36.02
C ALA A 310 18.67 -13.10 -34.70
N ALA A 311 18.31 -14.02 -33.80
CA ALA A 311 17.72 -13.68 -32.51
C ALA A 311 18.71 -12.90 -31.62
N MET A 312 19.99 -13.30 -31.60
CA MET A 312 21.04 -12.60 -30.87
C MET A 312 21.32 -11.20 -31.45
N GLU A 313 21.26 -11.05 -32.76
CA GLU A 313 21.44 -9.76 -33.44
C GLU A 313 20.28 -8.79 -33.10
N GLU A 314 19.03 -9.24 -33.19
CA GLU A 314 17.84 -8.44 -32.87
C GLU A 314 17.83 -7.97 -31.42
N MET A 315 18.18 -8.85 -30.49
CA MET A 315 18.28 -8.51 -29.06
C MET A 315 19.46 -7.58 -28.76
N SER A 316 20.56 -7.63 -29.53
CA SER A 316 21.68 -6.69 -29.39
C SER A 316 21.35 -5.28 -29.90
N GLN A 317 20.50 -5.16 -30.92
CA GLN A 317 20.08 -3.87 -31.49
C GLN A 317 19.05 -3.14 -30.62
N ASN A 318 18.25 -3.87 -29.83
CA ASN A 318 17.27 -3.30 -28.90
C ASN A 318 17.86 -2.82 -27.55
N GLY A 319 19.19 -2.89 -27.39
CA GLY A 319 19.93 -2.00 -26.49
C GLY A 319 20.29 -2.52 -25.10
N GLU A 320 19.78 -3.65 -24.62
CA GLU A 320 20.18 -4.22 -23.32
C GLU A 320 20.13 -5.75 -23.33
N MET A 321 21.26 -6.39 -23.67
CA MET A 321 21.48 -7.80 -23.37
C MET A 321 22.49 -7.91 -22.23
N SER A 322 22.03 -8.30 -21.04
CA SER A 322 22.93 -8.58 -19.92
C SER A 322 23.75 -9.84 -20.21
N ASP A 323 24.97 -9.91 -19.68
CA ASP A 323 25.85 -11.08 -19.84
C ASP A 323 25.20 -12.38 -19.35
N GLU A 324 24.35 -12.27 -18.32
CA GLU A 324 23.61 -13.38 -17.73
C GLU A 324 22.48 -13.87 -18.64
N LEU A 325 21.74 -12.96 -19.28
CA LEU A 325 20.70 -13.32 -20.26
C LEU A 325 21.32 -13.95 -21.51
N ARG A 326 22.46 -13.44 -21.97
CA ARG A 326 23.22 -14.05 -23.07
C ARG A 326 23.66 -15.47 -22.74
N ALA A 327 24.23 -15.68 -21.55
CA ALA A 327 24.66 -17.01 -21.11
C ALA A 327 23.49 -17.98 -20.96
N PHE A 328 22.33 -17.49 -20.48
CA PHE A 328 21.10 -18.28 -20.42
C PHE A 328 20.61 -18.68 -21.82
N LEU A 329 20.57 -17.74 -22.77
CA LEU A 329 20.14 -18.02 -24.14
C LEU A 329 21.13 -18.96 -24.83
N GLU A 330 22.43 -18.74 -24.69
CA GLU A 330 23.47 -19.65 -25.19
C GLU A 330 23.32 -21.07 -24.63
N ALA A 331 23.05 -21.20 -23.34
CA ALA A 331 22.83 -22.49 -22.70
C ALA A 331 21.52 -23.15 -23.15
N TYR A 332 20.43 -22.38 -23.21
CA TYR A 332 19.10 -22.83 -23.65
C TYR A 332 19.14 -23.30 -25.11
N PHE A 333 19.70 -22.50 -26.01
CA PHE A 333 19.81 -22.86 -27.42
C PHE A 333 20.77 -24.04 -27.61
N ASN A 334 21.96 -24.07 -26.98
CA ASN A 334 22.85 -25.23 -27.09
C ASN A 334 22.24 -26.53 -26.53
N SER A 335 21.29 -26.44 -25.59
CA SER A 335 20.55 -27.61 -25.09
C SER A 335 19.58 -28.20 -26.11
N ILE A 336 19.20 -27.43 -27.13
CA ILE A 336 18.33 -27.85 -28.23
C ILE A 336 19.15 -28.38 -29.42
N LYS A 337 20.46 -28.07 -29.49
CA LYS A 337 21.37 -28.45 -30.59
C LYS A 337 21.90 -29.90 -30.50
N ASN A 338 21.88 -30.49 -29.30
CA ASN A 338 22.47 -31.81 -29.00
C ASN A 338 21.44 -32.91 -28.82
#